data_AF-A0A3M1H7H2-F1
#
_entry.id   AF-A0A3M1H7H2-F1
#
_cell.length_a   1.000
_cell.length_b   1.000
_cell.length_c   1.000
_cell.angle_alpha   90.00
_cell.angle_beta   90.00
_cell.angle_gamma   90.00
#
_symmetry.space_group_name_H-M   'P 1'
#
loop_
_entity.id
_entity.type
_entity.pdbx_description
1 polymer ?
#
loop_
_entity_poly.entity_id
_entity_poly.type
_entity_poly.pdbx_seq_one_letter_code
_entity_poly.pdbx_strand_id
1 'polypeptide(L)' 'MEQDLKEGGHHLKKFLKEELQKRENNHEKICATCHAEINPSATKTYTLLFGPKDFLKKASFCATDCLKQFIELIEEKKRF' A
#
# COMPACT_ATOMS: atom_id res chain seq x y z
N MET A 1 4.37 36.97 16.68
CA MET A 1 5.10 36.45 15.49
C MET A 1 5.72 35.07 15.72
N GLU A 2 6.31 34.77 16.89
CA GLU A 2 6.89 33.43 17.15
C GLU A 2 5.85 32.33 17.44
N GLN A 3 4.63 32.69 17.86
CA GLN A 3 3.57 31.72 18.16
C GLN A 3 2.93 31.14 16.88
N ASP A 4 2.72 31.96 15.84
CA ASP A 4 2.22 31.52 14.52
C ASP A 4 3.14 30.50 13.83
N LEU A 5 4.46 30.64 13.97
CA LEU A 5 5.43 29.69 13.40
C LEU A 5 5.38 28.33 14.11
N LYS A 6 5.10 28.30 15.42
CA LYS A 6 4.97 27.06 16.19
C LYS A 6 3.61 26.39 15.95
N GLU A 7 2.54 27.16 15.85
CA GLU A 7 1.19 26.65 15.55
C GLU A 7 1.07 26.18 14.10
N GLY A 8 1.58 26.95 13.13
CA GLY A 8 1.62 26.58 11.71
C GLY A 8 2.40 25.28 11.45
N GLY A 9 3.51 25.06 12.17
CA GLY A 9 4.26 23.81 12.12
C GLY A 9 3.48 22.59 12.66
N HIS A 10 2.59 22.79 13.63
CA HIS A 10 1.76 21.72 14.19
C HIS A 10 0.62 21.32 13.24
N HIS A 11 -0.03 22.31 12.61
CA HIS A 11 -1.02 22.07 11.57
C HIS A 11 -0.43 21.37 10.34
N LEU A 12 0.76 21.80 9.90
CA LEU A 12 1.45 21.18 8.77
C LEU A 12 1.86 19.74 9.06
N LYS A 13 2.39 19.45 10.25
CA LYS A 13 2.71 18.07 10.68
C LYS A 13 1.48 17.17 10.70
N LYS A 14 0.35 17.69 11.21
CA LYS A 14 -0.92 16.94 11.24
C LYS A 14 -1.41 16.65 9.82
N PHE A 15 -1.41 17.64 8.94
CA PHE A 15 -1.80 17.48 7.54
C PHE A 15 -0.91 16.47 6.80
N LEU A 16 0.42 16.55 6.97
CA LEU A 16 1.36 15.58 6.42
C LEU A 16 1.08 14.16 6.93
N LYS A 17 0.84 14.00 8.23
CA LYS A 17 0.52 12.69 8.82
C LYS A 17 -0.79 12.12 8.27
N GLU A 18 -1.81 12.96 8.12
CA GLU A 18 -3.10 12.57 7.55
C GLU A 18 -2.97 12.15 6.08
N GLU A 19 -2.17 12.87 5.27
CA GLU A 19 -1.96 12.49 3.86
C GLU A 19 -1.11 11.24 3.69
N LEU A 20 -0.10 11.04 4.53
CA LEU A 20 0.65 9.79 4.56
C LEU A 20 -0.28 8.62 4.90
N GLN A 21 -1.10 8.79 5.94
CA GLN A 21 -2.06 7.77 6.37
C GLN A 21 -3.12 7.48 5.30
N LYS A 22 -3.63 8.50 4.58
CA LYS A 22 -4.54 8.31 3.44
C LYS A 22 -3.89 7.54 2.30
N ARG A 23 -2.62 7.82 1.98
CA ARG A 23 -1.88 7.10 0.94
C ARG A 23 -1.61 5.65 1.33
N GLU A 24 -1.26 5.39 2.59
CA GLU A 24 -1.09 4.04 3.13
C GLU A 24 -2.40 3.25 3.08
N ASN A 25 -3.50 3.90 3.48
CA ASN A 25 -4.86 3.34 3.49
C ASN A 25 -5.51 3.30 2.10
N ASN A 26 -4.87 3.79 1.05
CA ASN A 26 -5.35 3.61 -0.30
C ASN A 26 -5.05 2.17 -0.69
N HIS A 27 -5.99 1.28 -0.37
CA HIS A 27 -5.94 -0.13 -0.72
C HIS A 27 -6.24 -0.23 -2.21
N GLU A 28 -5.39 -0.93 -2.96
CA GLU A 28 -5.74 -1.26 -4.34
C GLU A 28 -7.02 -2.11 -4.31
N LYS A 29 -8.01 -1.65 -5.06
CA LYS A 29 -9.34 -2.26 -5.13
C LYS A 29 -9.40 -3.43 -6.11
N ILE A 30 -8.27 -3.80 -6.70
CA ILE A 30 -8.18 -4.84 -7.75
C ILE A 30 -7.09 -5.82 -7.34
N CYS A 31 -7.40 -7.11 -7.46
CA CYS A 31 -6.44 -8.17 -7.21
C CYS A 31 -5.36 -8.19 -8.30
N ALA A 32 -4.09 -8.12 -7.89
CA ALA A 32 -2.95 -8.15 -8.81
C ALA A 32 -2.77 -9.48 -9.55
N THR A 33 -3.48 -10.54 -9.12
CA THR A 33 -3.42 -11.87 -9.73
C THR A 33 -4.61 -12.15 -10.64
N CYS A 34 -5.82 -12.09 -10.09
CA CYS A 34 -7.04 -12.49 -10.80
C CYS A 34 -7.90 -11.31 -11.31
N HIS A 35 -7.49 -10.07 -11.05
CA HIS A 35 -8.19 -8.84 -11.44
C HIS A 35 -9.60 -8.67 -10.87
N ALA A 36 -10.00 -9.53 -9.92
CA ALA A 36 -11.24 -9.36 -9.19
C ALA A 36 -11.22 -8.11 -8.30
N GLU A 37 -12.38 -7.51 -8.08
CA GLU A 37 -12.52 -6.42 -7.12
C GLU A 37 -12.24 -6.90 -5.69
N ILE A 38 -11.45 -6.12 -4.97
CA ILE A 38 -11.16 -6.30 -3.55
C ILE A 38 -12.01 -5.30 -2.79
N ASN A 39 -12.89 -5.82 -1.94
CA ASN A 39 -13.61 -5.00 -0.98
C ASN A 39 -12.61 -4.55 0.12
N PRO A 40 -12.30 -3.25 0.26
CA PRO A 40 -11.35 -2.76 1.26
C PRO A 40 -11.80 -3.03 2.70
N SER A 41 -13.10 -3.23 2.92
CA SER A 41 -13.69 -3.54 4.22
C SER A 41 -13.77 -5.04 4.50
N ALA A 42 -13.33 -5.89 3.56
CA ALA A 42 -13.30 -7.33 3.78
C ALA A 42 -12.17 -7.73 4.73
N THR A 43 -12.45 -8.70 5.59
CA THR A 43 -11.50 -9.21 6.60
C THR A 43 -10.34 -10.02 6.03
N LYS A 44 -10.37 -10.36 4.73
CA LYS A 44 -9.40 -11.25 4.08
C LYS A 44 -8.77 -10.62 2.84
N THR A 45 -8.20 -9.43 3.01
CA THR A 45 -7.37 -8.77 1.99
C THR A 45 -5.91 -8.93 2.35
N TYR A 46 -5.08 -9.28 1.38
CA TYR A 46 -3.63 -9.40 1.57
C TYR A 46 -2.91 -8.34 0.74
N THR A 47 -1.81 -7.80 1.26
CA THR A 47 -1.00 -6.81 0.56
C THR A 47 0.47 -7.19 0.66
N LEU A 48 1.16 -7.14 -0.48
CA LEU A 48 2.61 -7.30 -0.55
C LEU A 48 3.26 -5.98 -0.93
N LEU A 49 4.23 -5.54 -0.13
CA LEU A 49 5.12 -4.43 -0.44
C LEU A 49 6.49 -5.00 -0.83
N PHE A 50 7.01 -4.64 -2.00
CA PHE A 50 8.26 -5.22 -2.50
C PHE A 50 9.03 -4.23 -3.39
N GLY A 51 10.36 -4.38 -3.44
CA GLY A 51 11.27 -3.46 -4.14
C GLY A 51 12.26 -2.79 -3.19
N PRO A 52 13.18 -1.96 -3.71
CA PRO A 52 14.12 -1.21 -2.88
C PRO A 52 13.38 -0.11 -2.11
N LYS A 53 13.98 0.36 -1.00
CA LYS A 53 13.37 1.29 -0.04
C LYS A 53 12.74 2.54 -0.68
N ASP A 54 13.38 3.06 -1.74
CA ASP A 54 12.94 4.28 -2.43
C ASP A 54 11.97 4.00 -3.61
N PHE A 55 11.78 2.74 -4.00
CA PHE A 55 10.88 2.30 -5.07
C PHE A 55 10.07 1.08 -4.65
N LEU A 56 9.35 1.20 -3.53
CA LEU A 56 8.42 0.17 -3.09
C LEU A 56 7.20 0.13 -4.04
N LYS A 57 6.92 -1.08 -4.53
CA LYS A 57 5.68 -1.41 -5.22
C LYS A 57 4.72 -2.06 -4.23
N LYS A 58 3.43 -1.82 -4.44
CA LYS A 58 2.32 -2.42 -3.67
C LYS A 58 1.53 -3.31 -4.61
N ALA A 59 1.10 -4.47 -4.13
CA ALA A 59 0.16 -5.35 -4.81
C ALA A 59 -0.85 -5.86 -3.79
N SER A 60 -2.14 -5.79 -4.12
CA SER A 60 -3.23 -6.32 -3.29
C SER A 60 -3.79 -7.63 -3.85
N PHE A 61 -4.27 -8.51 -2.95
CA PHE A 61 -4.84 -9.81 -3.31
C PHE A 61 -6.13 -10.08 -2.55
N CYS A 62 -7.12 -10.61 -3.26
CA CYS A 62 -8.42 -10.98 -2.69
C CYS A 62 -8.40 -12.25 -1.84
N ALA A 63 -7.35 -13.08 -1.97
CA ALA A 63 -7.21 -14.35 -1.27
C ALA A 63 -5.75 -14.76 -1.15
N THR A 64 -5.45 -15.67 -0.21
CA THR A 64 -4.11 -16.23 0.00
C THR A 64 -3.59 -16.96 -1.23
N ASP A 65 -4.46 -17.66 -1.96
CA ASP A 65 -4.07 -18.38 -3.18
C ASP A 65 -3.60 -17.43 -4.28
N CYS A 66 -4.26 -16.28 -4.43
CA CYS A 66 -3.84 -15.24 -5.38
C CYS A 66 -2.47 -14.67 -5.00
N LEU A 67 -2.19 -14.47 -3.70
CA LEU A 67 -0.88 -14.05 -3.23
C LEU A 67 0.18 -15.12 -3.53
N LYS A 68 -0.11 -16.39 -3.24
CA LYS A 68 0.81 -17.52 -3.47
C LYS A 68 1.20 -17.62 -4.95
N GLN A 69 0.22 -17.64 -5.84
CA GLN A 69 0.44 -17.68 -7.29
C GLN A 69 1.28 -16.50 -7.78
N PHE A 70 1.07 -15.31 -7.21
CA PHE A 70 1.86 -14.13 -7.55
C PHE A 70 3.32 -14.26 -7.12
N ILE A 71 3.59 -14.81 -5.94
CA ILE A 71 4.96 -15.07 -5.46
C ILE A 71 5.64 -16.09 -6.38
N GLU A 72 4.97 -17.18 -6.73
CA GLU A 72 5.49 -18.21 -7.66
C GLU A 72 5.86 -17.59 -9.02
N LEU A 73 4.98 -16.74 -9.59
CA LEU A 73 5.26 -16.01 -10.84
C LEU A 73 6.49 -15.09 -10.74
N ILE A 74 6.71 -14.44 -9.59
CA ILE A 74 7.90 -13.60 -9.37
C ILE A 74 9.16 -14.48 -9.31
N GLU A 75 9.09 -15.61 -8.62
CA GLU A 75 10.22 -16.53 -8.47
C GLU A 75 10.61 -17.19 -9.80
N GLU A 76 9.64 -17.57 -10.63
CA GLU A 76 9.89 -18.09 -11.97
C GLU A 76 10.58 -17.05 -12.86
N LYS A 77 10.15 -15.79 -12.80
CA LYS A 77 10.75 -14.71 -13.59
C LYS A 77 12.16 -14.31 -13.14
N LYS A 78 12.59 -14.66 -11.93
CA LYS A 78 13.97 -14.45 -11.44
C LYS A 78 14.97 -15.50 -11.96
N ARG A 79 14.51 -16.56 -12.65
CA ARG A 79 15.36 -17.64 -13.17
C ARG A 79 15.98 -17.37 -14.55
N PHE A 80 15.84 -16.16 -15.09
CA PHE A 80 16.46 -15.74 -16.35
C PHE A 80 17.44 -14.58 -16.13
#